data_AF-A0A679IS63-F1
#
_entry.id   AF-A0A679IS63-F1
#
_cell.length_a   1.000
_cell.length_b   1.000
_cell.length_c   1.000
_cell.angle_alpha   90.00
_cell.angle_beta   90.00
_cell.angle_gamma   90.00
#
_symmetry.space_group_name_H-M   'P 1'
#
loop_
_entity.id
_entity.type
_entity.pdbx_description
1 polymer ?
#
loop_
_entity_poly.entity_id
_entity_poly.type
_entity_poly.pdbx_seq_one_letter_code
_entity_poly.pdbx_strand_id
1 'polypeptide(L)'
;MIQPLDTCMRTLSALITSDIPTGEAEANACIETYLATFPGPAKQVAALSMLDHAVDQRLSPSPFLPVLKAIIEEQYRRLGTSRN
;
A
#
# COMPACT_ATOMS: atom_id res chain seq x y z
N MET A 1 -2.89 -18.30 -10.04
CA MET A 1 -2.87 -17.76 -8.66
C MET A 1 -2.76 -16.25 -8.79
N ILE A 2 -3.75 -15.49 -8.32
CA ILE A 2 -3.63 -14.03 -8.27
C ILE A 2 -2.65 -13.72 -7.15
N GLN A 3 -1.57 -13.00 -7.44
CA GLN A 3 -0.58 -12.66 -6.42
C GLN A 3 -1.22 -11.66 -5.44
N PRO A 4 -0.98 -11.76 -4.11
CA PRO A 4 -1.56 -10.86 -3.11
C PRO A 4 -1.34 -9.37 -3.44
N LEU A 5 -0.22 -9.07 -4.11
CA LEU A 5 0.13 -7.72 -4.60
C LEU A 5 -0.84 -7.21 -5.66
N ASP A 6 -1.21 -8.03 -6.65
CA ASP A 6 -2.11 -7.59 -7.73
C ASP A 6 -3.53 -7.33 -7.20
N THR A 7 -3.97 -8.10 -6.20
CA THR A 7 -5.25 -7.83 -5.51
C THR A 7 -5.21 -6.47 -4.82
N CYS A 8 -4.16 -6.18 -4.03
CA CYS A 8 -4.12 -4.89 -3.35
C CYS A 8 -3.93 -3.73 -4.33
N MET A 9 -3.12 -3.89 -5.37
CA MET A 9 -2.97 -2.87 -6.41
C MET A 9 -4.27 -2.56 -7.14
N ARG A 10 -5.16 -3.55 -7.37
CA ARG A 10 -6.48 -3.29 -7.95
C ARG A 10 -7.34 -2.43 -7.04
N THR A 11 -7.38 -2.73 -5.74
CA THR A 11 -8.10 -1.93 -4.75
C THR A 11 -7.56 -0.50 -4.71
N LEU A 12 -6.24 -0.34 -4.57
CA LEU A 12 -5.59 0.98 -4.54
C LEU A 12 -5.83 1.78 -5.83
N SER A 13 -5.86 1.12 -6.99
CA SER A 13 -6.17 1.76 -8.27
C SER A 13 -7.62 2.25 -8.34
N ALA A 14 -8.57 1.50 -7.78
CA ALA A 14 -9.97 1.90 -7.72
C ALA A 14 -10.18 3.11 -6.79
N LEU A 15 -9.36 3.22 -5.75
CA LEU A 15 -9.41 4.33 -4.78
C LEU A 15 -8.88 5.66 -5.33
N ILE A 16 -8.16 5.65 -6.46
CA ILE A 16 -7.70 6.88 -7.13
C ILE A 16 -8.86 7.83 -7.47
N THR A 17 -10.05 7.28 -7.75
CA THR A 17 -11.24 8.03 -8.15
C THR A 17 -12.25 8.24 -7.01
N SER A 18 -11.98 7.69 -5.82
CA SER A 18 -12.87 7.75 -4.66
C SER A 18 -12.68 9.03 -3.86
N ASP A 19 -13.68 9.38 -3.04
CA ASP A 19 -13.55 10.39 -2.01
C ASP A 19 -12.42 10.03 -1.03
N ILE A 20 -11.51 10.99 -0.81
CA ILE A 20 -10.25 10.82 -0.07
C ILE A 20 -10.42 10.19 1.33
N PRO A 21 -11.33 10.65 2.20
CA PRO A 21 -11.41 10.11 3.57
C PRO A 21 -11.85 8.65 3.62
N THR A 22 -12.74 8.21 2.72
CA THR A 22 -13.13 6.80 2.61
C THR A 22 -12.00 5.97 1.97
N GLY A 23 -11.34 6.52 0.96
CA GLY A 23 -10.21 5.86 0.30
C GLY A 23 -9.03 5.64 1.23
N GLU A 24 -8.75 6.55 2.17
CA GLU A 24 -7.65 6.41 3.11
C GLU A 24 -7.82 5.18 4.02
N ALA A 25 -9.00 5.01 4.61
CA ALA A 25 -9.31 3.88 5.47
C ALA A 25 -9.25 2.55 4.70
N GLU A 26 -9.80 2.50 3.48
CA GLU A 26 -9.76 1.31 2.63
C GLU A 26 -8.34 0.97 2.16
N ALA A 27 -7.54 1.98 1.79
CA ALA A 27 -6.14 1.78 1.42
C ALA A 27 -5.33 1.22 2.60
N ASN A 28 -5.51 1.78 3.79
CA ASN A 28 -4.82 1.26 4.98
C ASN A 28 -5.19 -0.19 5.27
N ALA A 29 -6.49 -0.52 5.24
CA ALA A 29 -6.96 -1.89 5.46
C ALA A 29 -6.43 -2.87 4.38
N CYS A 30 -6.34 -2.43 3.11
CA CYS A 30 -5.76 -3.22 2.03
C CYS A 30 -4.30 -3.56 2.29
N ILE A 31 -3.51 -2.55 2.69
CA ILE A 31 -2.08 -2.70 2.95
C ILE A 31 -1.86 -3.62 4.15
N GLU A 32 -2.60 -3.42 5.24
CA GLU A 32 -2.52 -4.29 6.43
C GLU A 32 -2.85 -5.75 6.10
N THR A 33 -3.91 -5.98 5.31
CA THR A 33 -4.30 -7.32 4.85
C THR A 33 -3.22 -7.94 3.97
N TYR A 34 -2.63 -7.16 3.06
CA TYR A 34 -1.54 -7.60 2.20
C TYR A 34 -0.31 -8.00 3.02
N LEU A 35 0.12 -7.16 3.98
CA LEU A 35 1.25 -7.44 4.86
C LEU A 35 1.00 -8.64 5.78
N ALA A 36 -0.23 -8.86 6.22
CA ALA A 36 -0.60 -10.02 7.03
C ALA A 36 -0.37 -11.36 6.31
N THR A 37 -0.33 -11.37 4.97
CA THR A 37 0.00 -12.59 4.20
C THR A 37 1.48 -12.99 4.29
N PHE A 38 2.35 -12.09 4.78
CA PHE A 38 3.79 -12.31 4.90
C PHE A 38 4.20 -12.38 6.38
N PRO A 39 4.39 -13.58 6.96
CA PRO A 39 4.74 -13.71 8.38
C PRO A 39 6.20 -13.30 8.63
N GLY A 40 6.38 -12.29 9.48
CA GLY A 40 7.67 -11.82 9.99
C GLY A 40 8.07 -10.44 9.45
N PRO A 41 8.69 -9.57 10.29
CA PRO A 41 8.91 -8.16 9.96
C PRO A 41 9.75 -7.96 8.70
N ALA A 42 10.81 -8.75 8.50
CA ALA A 42 11.65 -8.66 7.30
C ALA A 42 10.87 -8.94 5.99
N LYS A 43 9.93 -9.89 6.03
CA LYS A 43 9.10 -10.22 4.85
C LYS A 43 8.04 -9.15 4.61
N GLN A 44 7.48 -8.59 5.69
CA GLN A 44 6.53 -7.48 5.61
C GLN A 44 7.19 -6.23 5.02
N VAL A 45 8.42 -5.89 5.44
CA VAL A 45 9.18 -4.78 4.87
C VAL A 45 9.46 -5.01 3.37
N ALA A 46 9.87 -6.22 2.99
CA ALA A 46 10.08 -6.56 1.57
C ALA A 46 8.78 -6.46 0.76
N ALA A 47 7.66 -6.96 1.28
CA ALA A 47 6.35 -6.84 0.65
C ALA A 47 5.91 -5.38 0.51
N LEU A 48 6.08 -4.57 1.57
CA LEU A 48 5.78 -3.14 1.55
C LEU A 48 6.62 -2.40 0.50
N SER A 49 7.90 -2.75 0.36
CA SER A 49 8.77 -2.19 -0.69
C SER A 49 8.33 -2.57 -2.10
N MET A 50 7.87 -3.80 -2.31
CA MET A 50 7.30 -4.21 -3.59
C MET A 50 6.01 -3.43 -3.90
N LEU A 51 5.17 -3.19 -2.89
CA LEU A 51 3.95 -2.41 -3.03
C LEU A 51 4.26 -0.96 -3.36
N ASP A 52 5.17 -0.33 -2.62
CA ASP A 52 5.57 1.07 -2.83
C ASP A 52 6.10 1.28 -4.25
N HIS A 53 6.95 0.37 -4.72
CA HIS A 53 7.45 0.39 -6.09
C HIS A 53 6.34 0.20 -7.13
N ALA A 54 5.38 -0.70 -6.87
CA ALA A 54 4.24 -0.91 -7.76
C ALA A 54 3.32 0.32 -7.79
N VAL A 55 3.15 1.01 -6.66
CA VAL A 55 2.41 2.26 -6.56
C VAL A 55 3.07 3.35 -7.41
N ASP A 56 4.38 3.52 -7.28
CA ASP A 56 5.14 4.51 -8.06
C ASP A 56 5.15 4.21 -9.57
N GLN A 57 5.16 2.93 -9.97
CA GLN A 57 5.17 2.56 -11.39
C GLN A 57 3.79 2.53 -12.05
N ARG A 58 2.77 2.05 -11.34
CA ARG A 58 1.48 1.65 -11.95
C ARG A 58 0.38 2.67 -11.71
N LEU A 59 0.46 3.47 -10.64
CA LEU A 59 -0.57 4.48 -10.37
C LEU A 59 -0.24 5.79 -11.08
N SER A 60 -1.21 6.31 -11.81
CA SER A 60 -1.10 7.63 -12.43
C SER A 60 -1.16 8.73 -11.35
N PRO A 61 -0.56 9.92 -11.61
CA PRO A 61 -0.66 11.05 -10.70
C PRO A 61 -2.12 11.35 -10.35
N SER A 62 -2.42 11.41 -9.05
CA SER A 62 -3.77 11.68 -8.56
C SER A 62 -3.73 12.41 -7.22
N PRO A 63 -4.82 13.09 -6.82
CA PRO A 63 -4.93 13.71 -5.49
C PRO A 63 -4.82 12.69 -4.35
N PHE A 64 -5.12 11.42 -4.63
CA PHE A 64 -5.07 10.33 -3.66
C PHE A 64 -3.65 9.74 -3.50
N LEU A 65 -2.80 9.88 -4.50
CA LEU A 65 -1.44 9.31 -4.48
C LEU A 65 -0.57 9.82 -3.31
N PRO A 66 -0.57 11.13 -2.95
CA PRO A 66 0.13 11.60 -1.75
C PRO A 66 -0.38 10.98 -0.46
N VAL A 67 -1.70 10.78 -0.34
CA VAL A 67 -2.34 10.14 0.83
C VAL A 67 -1.89 8.69 0.93
N LEU A 68 -1.93 7.96 -0.19
CA LEU A 68 -1.45 6.59 -0.25
C LEU A 68 0.03 6.46 0.15
N LYS A 69 0.88 7.38 -0.30
CA LYS A 69 2.30 7.42 0.09
C LYS A 69 2.49 7.66 1.58
N ALA A 70 1.69 8.54 2.18
CA ALA A 70 1.72 8.78 3.63
C ALA A 70 1.31 7.53 4.42
N ILE A 71 0.29 6.79 3.97
CA ILE A 71 -0.10 5.51 4.57
C ILE A 71 1.06 4.51 4.50
N ILE A 72 1.69 4.35 3.32
CA ILE A 72 2.83 3.45 3.14
C ILE A 72 3.98 3.82 4.09
N GLU A 73 4.30 5.11 4.22
CA GLU A 73 5.33 5.59 5.13
C GLU A 73 5.01 5.28 6.61
N GLU A 74 3.75 5.44 7.03
CA GLU A 74 3.30 5.07 8.37
C GLU A 74 3.47 3.56 8.61
N GLN A 75 3.19 2.72 7.61
CA GLN A 75 3.39 1.28 7.72
C GLN A 75 4.88 0.91 7.85
N TYR A 76 5.79 1.62 7.17
CA TYR A 76 7.23 1.46 7.41
C TYR A 76 7.59 1.80 8.86
N ARG A 77 7.08 2.92 9.39
CA ARG A 77 7.32 3.32 10.79
C ARG A 77 6.80 2.28 11.79
N ARG A 78 5.60 1.72 11.56
CA ARG A 78 5.03 0.63 12.39
C ARG A 78 5.87 -0.65 12.36
N LEU A 79 6.51 -0.95 11.23
CA LEU A 79 7.43 -2.07 11.10
C LEU A 79 8.82 -1.78 11.69
N GLY A 80 9.04 -0.60 12.28
CA GLY A 80 10.31 -0.21 12.90
C GLY A 80 11.40 0.13 11.88
N THR A 81 11.02 0.54 10.67
CA THR A 81 11.95 0.89 9.60
C THR A 81 11.53 2.20 8.92
N SER A 82 12.33 2.68 7.97
CA SER A 82 12.05 3.87 7.18
C SER A 82 11.87 3.50 5.72
N ARG A 83 11.03 4.26 5.01
CA ARG A 83 10.91 4.16 3.56
C ARG A 83 12.29 4.46 2.95
N ASN A 84 12.82 3.52 2.18
CA ASN A 84 14.18 3.54 1.62
C ASN A 84 14.17 3.93 0.15
#